data_AF-A0A6B2ZBE9-F1
#
_entry.id   AF-A0A6B2ZBE9-F1
#
_cell.length_a   1.000
_cell.length_b   1.000
_cell.length_c   1.000
_cell.angle_alpha   90.00
_cell.angle_beta   90.00
_cell.angle_gamma   90.00
#
_symmetry.space_group_name_H-M   'P 1'
#
loop_
_entity.id
_entity.type
_entity.pdbx_description
1 polymer ?
#
loop_
_entity_poly.entity_id
_entity_poly.type
_entity_poly.pdbx_seq_one_letter_code
_entity_poly.pdbx_strand_id
1 'polypeptide(L)'
;MESVVETIGSSDVKASGTPQADVPADLLVREAKRWQESDLLHTPYTACRTDVFEGDRISGTVEVTVKWSVLSLRMVDSPEIGRTWRQVNESLFVAPEPGPARMQLLAVCAVPGAIASQPSGLPLQFEAAGKSLRSELRWELLSAFAQPVVAEMDCAKPPVIPSSLPAAT
;
A
#
# COMPACT_ATOMS: atom_id res chain seq x y z
N MET A 1 16.11 3.61 17.37
CA MET A 1 14.85 3.62 16.59
C MET A 1 14.91 4.88 15.75
N GLU A 2 15.58 4.78 14.60
CA GLU A 2 15.73 5.91 13.66
C GLU A 2 14.37 6.21 13.04
N SER A 3 14.00 7.47 13.12
CA SER A 3 12.77 7.99 12.54
C SER A 3 12.95 8.08 11.03
N VAL A 4 12.04 7.49 10.25
CA VAL A 4 11.92 7.67 8.79
C VAL A 4 11.86 9.17 8.38
N VAL A 5 11.66 10.07 9.35
CA VAL A 5 11.56 11.51 9.18
C VAL A 5 12.91 12.19 8.88
N GLU A 6 14.07 11.59 9.18
CA GLU A 6 15.37 12.24 8.91
C GLU A 6 15.98 11.93 7.54
N THR A 7 15.50 10.91 6.82
CA THR A 7 16.06 10.55 5.49
C THR A 7 15.36 11.26 4.31
N ILE A 8 14.35 12.10 4.57
CA ILE A 8 13.78 13.01 3.55
C ILE A 8 14.55 14.35 3.52
N GLY A 9 15.82 14.31 3.89
CA GLY A 9 16.74 15.44 3.93
C GLY A 9 17.25 15.83 2.55
N SER A 10 16.38 16.37 1.70
CA SER A 10 16.73 17.42 0.74
C SER A 10 15.46 18.01 0.11
N SER A 11 15.04 19.16 0.65
CA SER A 11 14.03 20.11 0.13
C SER A 11 12.55 19.89 0.51
N ASP A 12 12.08 20.74 1.44
CA ASP A 12 10.73 21.27 1.64
C ASP A 12 9.53 20.35 1.96
N VAL A 13 9.76 19.12 2.42
CA VAL A 13 8.67 18.23 2.87
C VAL A 13 8.70 18.04 4.38
N LYS A 14 7.69 18.59 5.08
CA LYS A 14 7.51 18.39 6.53
C LYS A 14 6.37 17.41 6.78
N ALA A 15 6.70 16.14 7.00
CA ALA A 15 5.73 15.12 7.38
C ALA A 15 5.47 15.17 8.90
N SER A 16 4.21 15.28 9.31
CA SER A 16 3.80 15.16 10.71
C SER A 16 2.86 13.97 10.88
N GLY A 17 3.25 13.03 11.74
CA GLY A 17 2.51 11.82 12.05
C GLY A 17 3.42 10.60 12.08
N THR A 18 3.38 9.84 13.16
CA THR A 18 3.91 8.48 13.16
C THR A 18 2.80 7.59 12.59
N PRO A 19 3.01 6.89 11.47
CA PRO A 19 2.02 5.92 11.00
C PRO A 19 1.93 4.82 12.07
N GLN A 20 0.86 4.82 12.86
CA GLN A 20 0.54 3.72 13.75
C GLN A 20 0.07 2.56 12.87
N ALA A 21 0.97 1.62 12.60
CA ALA A 21 0.71 0.47 11.74
C ALA A 21 -0.18 -0.59 12.41
N ASP A 22 -0.20 -0.63 13.74
CA ASP A 22 -0.97 -1.52 14.59
C ASP A 22 -2.48 -1.31 14.42
N VAL A 23 -2.96 -0.06 14.45
CA VAL A 23 -4.39 0.26 14.30
C VAL A 23 -4.99 -0.22 12.97
N PRO A 24 -4.43 0.12 11.79
CA PRO A 24 -4.95 -0.37 10.51
C PRO A 24 -4.76 -1.89 10.39
N ALA A 25 -3.66 -2.48 10.89
CA ALA A 25 -3.47 -3.93 10.87
C ALA A 25 -4.58 -4.67 11.64
N ASP A 26 -4.89 -4.24 12.86
CA ASP A 26 -5.96 -4.81 13.69
C ASP A 26 -7.33 -4.75 13.01
N LEU A 27 -7.63 -3.62 12.37
CA LEU A 27 -8.90 -3.43 11.66
C LEU A 27 -8.98 -4.33 10.42
N LEU A 28 -7.91 -4.38 9.61
CA LEU A 28 -7.83 -5.24 8.43
C LEU A 28 -7.96 -6.72 8.79
N VAL A 29 -7.32 -7.19 9.87
CA VAL A 29 -7.44 -8.57 10.36
C VAL A 29 -8.88 -8.90 10.75
N ARG A 30 -9.56 -7.99 11.46
CA ARG A 30 -10.98 -8.17 11.84
C ARG A 30 -11.91 -8.17 10.63
N GLU A 31 -11.61 -7.39 9.60
CA GLU A 31 -12.34 -7.39 8.34
C GLU A 31 -12.14 -8.72 7.60
N ALA A 32 -10.90 -9.18 7.40
CA ALA A 32 -10.62 -10.44 6.71
C ALA A 32 -11.28 -11.66 7.37
N LYS A 33 -11.32 -11.70 8.71
CA LYS A 33 -11.99 -12.78 9.46
C LYS A 33 -13.50 -12.80 9.30
N ARG A 34 -14.11 -11.68 8.96
CA ARG A 34 -15.58 -11.54 8.76
C ARG A 34 -15.97 -11.54 7.29
N TRP A 35 -15.00 -11.38 6.40
CA TRP A 35 -15.21 -11.27 4.97
C TRP A 35 -15.84 -12.54 4.39
N GLN A 36 -16.77 -12.32 3.47
CA GLN A 36 -17.38 -13.32 2.60
C GLN A 36 -17.23 -12.89 1.14
N GLU A 37 -17.25 -13.84 0.20
CA GLU A 37 -17.05 -13.55 -1.23
C GLU A 37 -18.08 -12.56 -1.82
N SER A 38 -19.26 -12.44 -1.21
CA SER A 38 -20.30 -11.48 -1.61
C SER A 38 -20.09 -10.07 -1.03
N ASP A 39 -19.12 -9.86 -0.15
CA ASP A 39 -18.91 -8.57 0.50
C ASP A 39 -18.32 -7.55 -0.47
N LEU A 40 -18.96 -6.38 -0.54
CA LEU A 40 -18.58 -5.26 -1.41
C LEU A 40 -17.89 -4.13 -0.62
N LEU A 41 -17.72 -4.29 0.69
CA LEU A 41 -17.14 -3.26 1.55
C LEU A 41 -15.62 -3.41 1.60
N HIS A 42 -14.93 -2.37 1.13
CA HIS A 42 -13.47 -2.29 1.09
C HIS A 42 -13.02 -0.97 1.74
N THR A 43 -13.08 -0.92 3.07
CA THR A 43 -12.79 0.29 3.86
C THR A 43 -11.33 0.71 3.67
N PRO A 44 -11.06 1.94 3.21
CA PRO A 44 -9.70 2.47 3.19
C PRO A 44 -9.30 3.07 4.54
N TYR A 45 -8.08 2.77 4.95
CA TYR A 45 -7.43 3.33 6.12
C TYR A 45 -6.27 4.21 5.68
N THR A 46 -6.34 5.50 6.01
CA THR A 46 -5.27 6.46 5.72
C THR A 46 -4.20 6.38 6.79
N ALA A 47 -2.97 6.07 6.38
CA ALA A 47 -1.81 5.94 7.23
C ALA A 47 -1.21 7.30 7.59
N CYS A 48 -1.06 8.12 6.55
CA CYS A 48 -0.44 9.42 6.63
C CYS A 48 -1.00 10.28 5.51
N ARG A 49 -1.28 11.54 5.86
CA ARG A 49 -1.57 12.60 4.91
C ARG A 49 -0.67 13.77 5.26
N THR A 50 0.21 14.14 4.34
CA THR A 50 1.16 15.24 4.49
C THR A 50 0.93 16.26 3.40
N ASP A 51 0.85 17.53 3.77
CA ASP A 51 0.84 18.61 2.80
C ASP A 51 2.28 18.92 2.36
N VAL A 52 2.46 19.06 1.05
CA VAL A 52 3.72 19.46 0.42
C VAL A 52 3.64 20.96 0.21
N PHE A 53 4.70 21.68 0.58
CA PHE A 53 4.74 23.13 0.52
C PHE A 53 5.72 23.61 -0.56
N GLU A 54 5.42 24.73 -1.19
CA GLU A 54 6.34 25.53 -2.02
C GLU A 54 6.36 26.95 -1.42
N GLY A 55 7.41 27.26 -0.66
CA GLY A 55 7.40 28.41 0.25
C GLY A 55 6.30 28.27 1.31
N ASP A 56 5.48 29.30 1.49
CA ASP A 56 4.36 29.29 2.46
C ASP A 56 3.05 28.72 1.89
N ARG A 57 3.05 28.21 0.65
CA ARG A 57 1.84 27.70 -0.01
C ARG A 57 1.85 26.19 -0.12
N ILE A 58 0.72 25.56 0.14
CA ILE A 58 0.53 24.13 -0.15
C ILE A 58 0.56 23.95 -1.68
N SER A 59 1.57 23.22 -2.15
CA SER A 59 1.76 22.86 -3.56
C SER A 59 1.20 21.48 -3.88
N GLY A 60 0.90 20.66 -2.88
CA GLY A 60 0.22 19.38 -3.05
C GLY A 60 -0.05 18.66 -1.74
N THR A 61 -0.64 17.47 -1.83
CA THR A 61 -0.83 16.56 -0.70
C THR A 61 -0.31 15.19 -1.09
N VAL A 62 0.35 14.54 -0.15
CA VAL A 62 0.79 13.16 -0.20
C VAL A 62 -0.09 12.36 0.73
N GLU A 63 -0.69 11.31 0.21
CA GLU A 63 -1.54 10.42 0.99
C GLU A 63 -1.10 8.98 0.78
N VAL A 64 -0.98 8.24 1.88
CA VAL A 64 -0.72 6.80 1.87
C VAL A 64 -1.90 6.09 2.52
N THR A 65 -2.47 5.11 1.83
CA THR A 65 -3.65 4.35 2.28
C THR A 65 -3.44 2.85 2.16
N VAL A 66 -4.18 2.08 2.95
CA VAL A 66 -4.32 0.63 2.82
C VAL A 66 -5.79 0.24 2.85
N LYS A 67 -6.18 -0.76 2.06
CA LYS A 67 -7.50 -1.38 2.08
C LYS A 67 -7.42 -2.83 1.61
N TRP A 68 -8.47 -3.59 1.82
CA TRP A 68 -8.70 -4.80 1.04
C TRP A 68 -9.05 -4.44 -0.41
N SER A 69 -8.38 -5.05 -1.38
CA SER A 69 -8.56 -4.76 -2.80
C SER A 69 -9.92 -5.24 -3.31
N VAL A 70 -10.51 -4.49 -4.25
CA VAL A 70 -11.63 -4.98 -5.08
C VAL A 70 -11.15 -5.93 -6.18
N LEU A 71 -9.85 -5.88 -6.50
CA LEU A 71 -9.21 -6.75 -7.47
C LEU A 71 -8.77 -8.04 -6.78
N SER A 72 -9.32 -9.16 -7.21
CA SER A 72 -8.77 -10.48 -6.90
C SER A 72 -7.50 -10.75 -7.70
N LEU A 73 -6.66 -11.69 -7.26
CA LEU A 73 -5.46 -12.08 -8.02
C LEU A 73 -5.83 -12.61 -9.41
N ARG A 74 -6.95 -13.33 -9.53
CA ARG A 74 -7.47 -13.79 -10.83
C ARG A 74 -7.78 -12.63 -11.79
N MET A 75 -8.25 -11.50 -11.26
CA MET A 75 -8.48 -10.30 -12.07
C MET A 75 -7.16 -9.65 -12.47
N VAL A 76 -6.18 -9.58 -11.57
CA VAL A 76 -4.84 -9.07 -11.88
C VAL A 76 -4.15 -9.90 -12.97
N ASP A 77 -4.35 -11.23 -12.97
CA ASP A 77 -3.82 -12.12 -14.01
C ASP A 77 -4.56 -12.00 -15.36
N SER A 78 -5.69 -11.29 -15.42
CA SER A 78 -6.45 -11.13 -16.65
C SER A 78 -5.77 -10.18 -17.63
N PRO A 79 -5.80 -10.40 -18.95
CA PRO A 79 -5.13 -9.54 -19.93
C PRO A 79 -5.62 -8.09 -19.96
N GLU A 80 -6.82 -7.82 -19.46
CA GLU A 80 -7.43 -6.47 -19.45
C GLU A 80 -6.88 -5.62 -18.31
N ILE A 81 -6.70 -6.21 -17.12
CA ILE A 81 -6.26 -5.52 -15.91
C ILE A 81 -4.75 -5.71 -15.71
N GLY A 82 -4.22 -6.90 -15.97
CA GLY A 82 -2.81 -7.26 -15.75
C GLY A 82 -1.80 -6.43 -16.53
N ARG A 83 -2.21 -5.76 -17.61
CA ARG A 83 -1.31 -4.85 -18.36
C ARG A 83 -0.79 -3.69 -17.53
N THR A 84 -1.50 -3.29 -16.47
CA THR A 84 -1.06 -2.22 -15.56
C THR A 84 -0.34 -2.74 -14.32
N TRP A 85 -0.41 -4.05 -14.05
CA TRP A 85 0.14 -4.68 -12.86
C TRP A 85 1.33 -5.56 -13.20
N ARG A 86 2.46 -5.29 -12.56
CA ARG A 86 3.67 -6.09 -12.69
C ARG A 86 3.84 -6.95 -11.46
N GLN A 87 3.95 -8.27 -11.64
CA GLN A 87 4.35 -9.15 -10.57
C GLN A 87 5.82 -8.91 -10.20
N VAL A 88 6.08 -8.63 -8.93
CA VAL A 88 7.43 -8.41 -8.38
C VAL A 88 7.96 -9.69 -7.74
N ASN A 89 7.09 -10.43 -7.07
CA ASN A 89 7.37 -11.76 -6.52
C ASN A 89 6.06 -12.56 -6.37
N GLU A 90 6.11 -13.76 -5.80
CA GLU A 90 4.93 -14.64 -5.61
C GLU A 90 3.77 -13.99 -4.82
N SER A 91 4.06 -12.99 -4.01
CA SER A 91 3.13 -12.37 -3.06
C SER A 91 2.88 -10.89 -3.31
N LEU A 92 3.45 -10.31 -4.38
CA LEU A 92 3.53 -8.87 -4.56
C LEU A 92 3.37 -8.45 -6.02
N PHE A 93 2.46 -7.52 -6.27
CA PHE A 93 2.22 -6.90 -7.57
C PHE A 93 2.25 -5.39 -7.44
N VAL A 94 2.85 -4.70 -8.41
CA VAL A 94 3.00 -3.24 -8.40
C VAL A 94 2.41 -2.66 -9.67
N ALA A 95 1.60 -1.62 -9.53
CA ALA A 95 1.08 -0.85 -10.65
C ALA A 95 1.44 0.63 -10.49
N PRO A 96 2.21 1.21 -11.43
CA PRO A 96 2.18 2.65 -11.65
C PRO A 96 0.93 2.97 -12.48
N GLU A 97 -0.08 3.62 -11.91
CA GLU A 97 -1.23 4.07 -12.72
C GLU A 97 -0.76 5.05 -13.82
N PRO A 98 -1.28 4.96 -15.07
CA PRO A 98 -1.09 5.99 -16.07
C PRO A 98 -1.97 7.20 -15.72
N GLY A 99 -1.43 8.11 -14.92
CA GLY A 99 -2.14 9.29 -14.42
C GLY A 99 -1.28 10.03 -13.41
N PRO A 100 -1.69 11.23 -12.94
CA PRO A 100 -0.78 12.10 -12.22
C PRO A 100 -0.54 11.56 -10.80
N ALA A 101 0.49 10.71 -10.71
CA ALA A 101 1.27 10.39 -9.53
C ALA A 101 0.62 9.49 -8.48
N ARG A 102 0.20 8.31 -8.90
CA ARG A 102 -0.17 7.22 -7.98
C ARG A 102 0.75 6.02 -8.18
N MET A 103 1.03 5.34 -7.08
CA MET A 103 1.69 4.05 -7.07
C MET A 103 0.89 3.11 -6.19
N GLN A 104 0.53 1.97 -6.75
CA GLN A 104 -0.28 0.95 -6.09
C GLN A 104 0.52 -0.33 -5.93
N LEU A 105 0.23 -1.01 -4.82
CA LEU A 105 0.83 -2.26 -4.43
C LEU A 105 -0.28 -3.23 -4.02
N LEU A 106 -0.30 -4.42 -4.60
CA LEU A 106 -1.09 -5.54 -4.11
C LEU A 106 -0.19 -6.54 -3.41
N ALA A 107 -0.55 -6.88 -2.18
CA ALA A 107 0.17 -7.82 -1.34
C ALA A 107 -0.76 -8.96 -0.92
N VAL A 108 -0.32 -10.19 -1.14
CA VAL A 108 -1.05 -11.39 -0.71
C VAL A 108 -0.80 -11.59 0.77
N CYS A 109 -1.83 -11.37 1.60
CA CYS A 109 -1.80 -11.62 3.04
C CYS A 109 -2.88 -12.64 3.38
N ALA A 110 -2.47 -13.82 3.83
CA ALA A 110 -3.37 -14.86 4.33
C ALA A 110 -3.58 -14.69 5.84
N VAL A 111 -4.73 -14.13 6.23
CA VAL A 111 -5.03 -13.86 7.65
C VAL A 111 -5.45 -15.15 8.36
N PRO A 112 -4.77 -15.54 9.46
CA PRO A 112 -5.19 -16.71 10.23
C PRO A 112 -6.64 -16.61 10.72
N GLY A 113 -7.44 -17.63 10.43
CA GLY A 113 -8.86 -17.68 10.79
C GLY A 113 -9.81 -16.97 9.81
N ALA A 114 -9.31 -16.39 8.71
CA ALA A 114 -10.13 -16.00 7.57
C ALA A 114 -10.49 -17.23 6.70
N ILE A 115 -11.46 -17.06 5.80
CA ILE A 115 -11.86 -18.14 4.88
C ILE A 115 -10.75 -18.47 3.88
N ALA A 116 -10.71 -19.71 3.39
CA ALA A 116 -9.61 -20.20 2.55
C ALA A 116 -9.42 -19.45 1.23
N SER A 117 -10.48 -18.84 0.67
CA SER A 117 -10.42 -18.04 -0.55
C SER A 117 -9.95 -16.60 -0.32
N GLN A 118 -9.84 -16.13 0.92
CA GLN A 118 -9.43 -14.76 1.25
C GLN A 118 -8.11 -14.32 0.60
N PRO A 119 -7.00 -15.10 0.62
CA PRO A 119 -5.72 -14.62 0.12
C PRO A 119 -5.73 -14.30 -1.38
N SER A 120 -6.52 -15.03 -2.17
CA SER A 120 -6.63 -14.82 -3.63
C SER A 120 -7.80 -13.92 -4.02
N GLY A 121 -8.88 -13.92 -3.25
CA GLY A 121 -10.06 -13.09 -3.48
C GLY A 121 -9.93 -11.66 -2.93
N LEU A 122 -9.12 -11.48 -1.89
CA LEU A 122 -9.02 -10.24 -1.12
C LEU A 122 -7.55 -9.92 -0.78
N PRO A 123 -6.70 -9.59 -1.78
CA PRO A 123 -5.35 -9.11 -1.50
C PRO A 123 -5.37 -7.71 -0.85
N LEU A 124 -4.34 -7.38 -0.07
CA LEU A 124 -4.17 -6.02 0.47
C LEU A 124 -3.75 -5.08 -0.65
N GLN A 125 -4.39 -3.92 -0.74
CA GLN A 125 -4.03 -2.84 -1.64
C GLN A 125 -3.48 -1.67 -0.83
N PHE A 126 -2.23 -1.32 -1.08
CA PHE A 126 -1.62 -0.08 -0.61
C PHE A 126 -1.55 0.91 -1.77
N GLU A 127 -1.76 2.19 -1.48
CA GLU A 127 -1.64 3.27 -2.46
C GLU A 127 -0.89 4.45 -1.86
N ALA A 128 0.08 4.97 -2.62
CA ALA A 128 0.70 6.26 -2.38
C ALA A 128 0.31 7.21 -3.53
N ALA A 129 -0.39 8.30 -3.17
CA ALA A 129 -0.84 9.33 -4.09
C ALA A 129 -0.12 10.66 -3.77
N GLY A 130 0.41 11.34 -4.78
CA GLY A 130 1.01 12.67 -4.60
C GLY A 130 1.56 13.25 -5.89
N LYS A 131 0.81 14.20 -6.50
CA LYS A 131 1.08 14.78 -7.84
C LYS A 131 2.50 15.29 -8.06
N SER A 132 3.13 15.83 -7.02
CA SER A 132 4.47 16.42 -7.07
C SER A 132 5.60 15.44 -6.73
N LEU A 133 5.29 14.22 -6.26
CA LEU A 133 6.32 13.26 -5.87
C LEU A 133 6.91 12.54 -7.06
N ARG A 134 8.21 12.23 -7.01
CA ARG A 134 8.86 11.30 -7.93
C ARG A 134 8.49 9.85 -7.60
N SER A 135 8.63 8.94 -8.58
CA SER A 135 8.22 7.54 -8.42
C SER A 135 9.00 6.81 -7.31
N GLU A 136 10.28 7.12 -7.15
CA GLU A 136 11.15 6.55 -6.11
C GLU A 136 10.67 6.95 -4.72
N LEU A 137 10.35 8.23 -4.53
CA LEU A 137 9.84 8.74 -3.25
C LEU A 137 8.44 8.21 -2.94
N ARG A 138 7.58 8.01 -3.95
CA ARG A 138 6.28 7.33 -3.76
C ARG A 138 6.49 5.88 -3.30
N TRP A 139 7.47 5.17 -3.88
CA TRP A 139 7.80 3.81 -3.47
C TRP A 139 8.36 3.75 -2.05
N GLU A 140 9.28 4.65 -1.70
CA GLU A 140 9.88 4.74 -0.38
C GLU A 140 8.79 4.92 0.69
N LEU A 141 7.87 5.88 0.48
CA LEU A 141 6.74 6.10 1.39
C LEU A 141 5.80 4.90 1.47
N LEU A 142 5.49 4.30 0.32
CA LEU A 142 4.59 3.15 0.24
C LEU A 142 5.18 1.93 0.95
N SER A 143 6.45 1.62 0.70
CA SER A 143 7.14 0.47 1.28
C SER A 143 7.39 0.65 2.78
N ALA A 144 7.80 1.85 3.22
CA ALA A 144 8.00 2.17 4.63
C ALA A 144 6.71 2.07 5.46
N PHE A 145 5.54 2.28 4.84
CA PHE A 145 4.25 2.05 5.50
C PHE A 145 3.78 0.59 5.40
N ALA A 146 3.89 -0.02 4.22
CA ALA A 146 3.34 -1.35 3.99
C ALA A 146 4.09 -2.44 4.76
N GLN A 147 5.40 -2.30 4.94
CA GLN A 147 6.23 -3.26 5.69
C GLN A 147 5.76 -3.43 7.15
N PRO A 148 5.66 -2.36 7.97
CA PRO A 148 5.10 -2.45 9.31
C PRO A 148 3.68 -3.03 9.36
N VAL A 149 2.77 -2.59 8.50
CA VAL A 149 1.37 -3.08 8.52
C VAL A 149 1.32 -4.58 8.28
N VAL A 150 2.03 -5.05 7.26
CA VAL A 150 2.11 -6.49 6.96
C VAL A 150 2.73 -7.27 8.11
N ALA A 151 3.75 -6.73 8.76
CA ALA A 151 4.38 -7.37 9.91
C ALA A 151 3.41 -7.50 11.10
N GLU A 152 2.64 -6.46 11.40
CA GLU A 152 1.65 -6.45 12.49
C GLU A 152 0.44 -7.36 12.19
N MET A 153 0.08 -7.55 10.92
CA MET A 153 -1.06 -8.40 10.54
C MET A 153 -0.81 -9.91 10.73
N ASP A 154 0.45 -10.33 10.94
CA ASP A 154 0.85 -11.72 11.18
C ASP A 154 0.23 -12.71 10.17
N CYS A 155 0.32 -12.36 8.87
CA CYS A 155 -0.16 -13.21 7.80
C CYS A 155 0.59 -14.57 7.80
N ALA A 156 -0.09 -15.69 7.52
CA ALA A 156 0.53 -17.02 7.56
C ALA A 156 1.77 -17.18 6.66
N LYS A 157 1.79 -16.48 5.53
CA LYS A 157 2.98 -16.24 4.70
C LYS A 157 3.07 -14.73 4.47
N PRO A 158 3.87 -13.99 5.27
CA PRO A 158 3.96 -12.54 5.13
C PRO A 158 4.49 -12.15 3.74
N PRO A 159 3.82 -11.24 3.01
CA PRO A 159 4.33 -10.75 1.75
C PRO A 159 5.64 -10.00 1.93
N VAL A 160 6.60 -10.27 1.05
CA VAL A 160 7.91 -9.60 1.07
C VAL A 160 7.84 -8.34 0.24
N ILE A 161 7.92 -7.18 0.90
CA ILE A 161 7.90 -5.86 0.28
C ILE A 161 9.35 -5.34 0.15
N PRO A 162 9.89 -5.17 -1.08
CA PRO A 162 11.22 -4.61 -1.28
C PRO A 162 11.33 -3.18 -0.78
N SER A 163 12.49 -2.78 -0.27
CA SER A 163 12.77 -1.39 0.11
C SER A 163 13.03 -0.49 -1.09
N SER A 164 13.54 -1.04 -2.19
CA SER A 164 13.79 -0.30 -3.44
C SER A 164 12.76 -0.64 -4.51
N LEU A 165 12.43 0.37 -5.33
CA LEU A 165 11.48 0.19 -6.43
C LEU A 165 12.05 -0.86 -7.40
N PRO A 166 11.37 -1.99 -7.62
CA PRO A 166 11.88 -3.02 -8.53
C PRO A 166 12.00 -2.45 -9.94
N ALA A 167 13.09 -2.81 -10.62
CA ALA A 167 13.31 -2.41 -12.01
C ALA A 167 12.13 -2.83 -12.89
N ALA A 168 11.85 -2.05 -13.93
CA ALA A 168 10.96 -2.48 -14.99
C ALA A 168 11.64 -3.58 -15.80
N THR A 169 11.15 -4.80 -15.67
CA THR A 169 11.49 -5.93 -16.53
C THR A 169 10.75 -5.85 -17.85
#